data_AF-A0A920HS06-F1
#
_entry.id   AF-A0A920HS06-F1
#
_cell.length_a   1.000
_cell.length_b   1.000
_cell.length_c   1.000
_cell.angle_alpha   90.00
_cell.angle_beta   90.00
_cell.angle_gamma   90.00
#
_symmetry.space_group_name_H-M   'P 1'
#
loop_
_entity.id
_entity.type
_entity.pdbx_description
1 polymer ?
#
loop_
_entity_poly.entity_id
_entity_poly.type
_entity_poly.pdbx_seq_one_letter_code
_entity_poly.pdbx_strand_id
1 'polypeptide(L)' 'MPISNGQFRDNWDLGAGRAASVVQAIQNTGLIAGDRLEAVSKGEMEPIADNTTADGREKIDLIEIEISYDD' A
#
# COMPACT_ATOMS: atom_id res chain seq x y z
N MET A 1 -0.77 9.07 -13.53
CA MET A 1 -1.56 8.33 -14.54
C MET A 1 -2.15 7.11 -13.85
N PRO A 2 -3.47 6.83 -13.94
CA PRO A 2 -4.02 5.61 -13.36
C PRO A 2 -3.41 4.40 -14.06
N ILE A 3 -2.92 3.43 -13.30
CA ILE A 3 -2.38 2.19 -13.84
C ILE A 3 -3.57 1.27 -14.13
N SER A 4 -3.72 0.91 -15.40
CA SER A 4 -4.56 -0.21 -15.82
C SER A 4 -3.66 -1.19 -16.55
N ASN A 5 -3.26 -2.23 -15.83
CA ASN A 5 -2.70 -3.44 -16.40
C ASN A 5 -3.68 -4.56 -16.04
N GLY A 6 -3.85 -5.61 -16.85
CA GLY A 6 -4.93 -6.60 -16.67
C GLY A 6 -5.02 -7.31 -15.31
N GLN A 7 -4.10 -7.05 -14.39
CA GLN A 7 -4.05 -7.51 -13.01
C GLN A 7 -4.75 -6.55 -12.00
N PHE A 8 -4.79 -5.24 -12.26
CA PHE A 8 -5.38 -4.23 -11.36
C PHE A 8 -6.27 -3.28 -12.17
N ARG A 9 -7.53 -3.10 -11.75
CA ARG A 9 -8.50 -2.31 -12.52
C ARG A 9 -8.24 -0.82 -12.39
N ASP A 10 -7.71 -0.40 -11.25
CA ASP A 10 -7.36 0.98 -10.93
C ASP A 10 -6.28 1.03 -9.84
N ASN A 11 -5.92 2.24 -9.44
CA ASN A 11 -4.95 2.46 -8.38
C ASN A 11 -5.50 2.08 -6.98
N TRP A 12 -6.82 1.95 -6.80
CA TRP A 12 -7.41 1.43 -5.57
C TRP A 12 -7.09 -0.05 -5.38
N ASP A 13 -7.29 -0.84 -6.44
CA ASP A 13 -6.95 -2.27 -6.48
C ASP A 13 -5.45 -2.50 -6.31
N LEU A 14 -4.62 -1.68 -6.97
CA LEU A 14 -3.17 -1.75 -6.82
C LEU A 14 -2.73 -1.45 -5.38
N GLY A 15 -3.29 -0.40 -4.77
CA GLY A 15 -3.02 -0.04 -3.37
C GLY A 15 -3.45 -1.15 -2.41
N ALA A 16 -4.63 -1.74 -2.64
CA ALA A 16 -5.14 -2.85 -1.83
C ALA A 16 -4.26 -4.09 -1.93
N GLY A 17 -3.84 -4.45 -3.16
CA GLY A 17 -2.93 -5.57 -3.38
C GLY A 17 -1.57 -5.38 -2.71
N ARG A 18 -1.02 -4.16 -2.77
CA ARG A 18 0.25 -3.81 -2.09
C ARG A 18 0.11 -3.90 -0.56
N ALA A 19 -0.93 -3.29 0.01
CA ALA A 19 -1.20 -3.35 1.45
C ALA A 19 -1.37 -4.80 1.94
N ALA A 20 -2.14 -5.62 1.20
CA ALA A 20 -2.32 -7.03 1.51
C ALA A 20 -1.00 -7.82 1.47
N SER A 21 -0.13 -7.54 0.49
CA SER A 21 1.19 -8.17 0.41
C SER A 21 2.07 -7.85 1.61
N VAL A 22 2.00 -6.61 2.13
CA VAL A 22 2.76 -6.20 3.32
C VAL A 22 2.22 -6.91 4.58
N VAL A 23 0.91 -6.93 4.78
CA VAL A 23 0.29 -7.66 5.90
C VAL A 23 0.66 -9.14 5.86
N GLN A 24 0.61 -9.78 4.69
CA GLN A 24 0.99 -11.18 4.54
C GLN A 24 2.48 -11.41 4.84
N ALA A 25 3.36 -10.51 4.41
CA ALA A 25 4.78 -10.59 4.75
C ALA A 25 5.02 -10.47 6.27
N ILE A 26 4.32 -9.55 6.95
CA ILE A 26 4.40 -9.39 8.41
C ILE A 26 3.85 -10.62 9.12
N GLN A 27 2.68 -11.12 8.71
CA GLN A 27 2.07 -12.32 9.29
C GLN A 27 2.99 -13.54 9.16
N ASN A 28 3.68 -13.68 8.02
CA ASN A 28 4.63 -14.77 7.77
C ASN A 28 5.87 -14.75 8.69
N THR A 29 6.16 -13.63 9.36
CA THR A 29 7.21 -13.60 10.40
C THR A 29 6.82 -14.39 11.65
N GLY A 30 5.52 -14.62 11.88
CA GLY A 30 5.00 -15.25 13.09
C GLY A 30 5.09 -14.39 14.35
N LEU A 31 5.56 -13.15 14.25
CA LEU A 31 5.75 -12.26 15.40
C LEU A 31 4.46 -11.53 15.81
N ILE A 32 3.52 -11.36 14.89
CA ILE A 32 2.27 -10.65 15.09
C ILE A 32 1.12 -11.56 14.65
N ALA A 33 0.13 -11.72 15.53
CA ALA A 33 -1.07 -12.48 15.23
C ALA A 33 -1.88 -11.78 14.11
N GLY A 34 -2.43 -12.57 13.18
CA GLY A 34 -3.07 -12.03 11.99
C GLY A 34 -4.33 -11.21 12.27
N ASP A 35 -4.99 -11.43 13.39
CA ASP A 35 -6.13 -10.65 13.88
C ASP A 35 -5.76 -9.23 14.36
N ARG A 36 -4.45 -8.93 14.47
CA ARG A 36 -3.91 -7.61 14.81
C ARG A 36 -3.40 -6.83 13.60
N LEU A 37 -3.58 -7.36 12.39
CA LEU A 37 -3.10 -6.74 11.16
C LEU A 37 -4.28 -6.39 10.25
N GLU A 38 -4.29 -5.16 9.74
CA GLU A 38 -5.29 -4.70 8.77
C GLU A 38 -4.59 -4.15 7.53
N ALA A 39 -5.11 -4.51 6.35
CA ALA A 39 -4.66 -3.95 5.07
C ALA A 39 -5.73 -2.98 4.55
N VAL A 40 -5.42 -1.69 4.52
CA VAL A 40 -6.33 -0.65 4.03
C VAL A 40 -5.73 0.03 2.80
N SER A 41 -6.50 0.12 1.72
CA SER A 41 -6.18 0.97 0.58
C SER A 41 -6.89 2.30 0.72
N LYS A 42 -6.11 3.38 0.62
CA LYS A 42 -6.61 4.77 0.62
C LYS A 42 -6.81 5.32 -0.80
N GLY A 43 -6.56 4.50 -1.83
CA GLY A 43 -6.65 4.91 -3.24
C GLY A 43 -5.62 5.96 -3.65
N GLU A 44 -5.93 6.76 -4.67
CA GLU A 44 -5.14 7.94 -5.04
C GLU A 44 -5.39 9.08 -4.04
N MET A 45 -4.88 8.98 -2.81
CA MET A 45 -4.73 10.17 -2.00
C MET A 45 -3.48 10.93 -2.45
N GLU A 46 -3.75 12.11 -3.00
CA GLU A 46 -2.83 13.22 -3.31
C GLU A 46 -1.39 12.82 -3.71
N PRO A 47 -1.06 12.83 -5.00
CA PRO A 47 0.31 12.56 -5.43
C PRO A 47 1.27 13.61 -4.84
N ILE A 48 2.10 13.15 -3.90
CA ILE A 48 3.17 13.93 -3.25
C ILE A 48 4.29 14.37 -4.23
N ALA A 49 4.27 13.88 -5.47
CA ALA A 49 5.21 14.24 -6.52
C ALA A 49 4.60 14.04 -7.93
N ASP A 50 5.13 14.79 -8.91
CA ASP A 50 4.76 14.68 -10.32
C ASP A 50 5.25 13.35 -10.91
N ASN A 51 4.34 12.42 -11.14
CA ASN A 51 4.69 11.10 -11.63
C ASN A 51 4.86 10.93 -13.15
N THR A 52 5.00 12.06 -13.86
CA THR A 52 5.52 12.09 -15.23
C THR A 52 7.06 12.00 -15.28
N THR A 53 7.76 12.42 -14.22
CA THR A 53 9.23 12.39 -14.14
C THR A 53 9.76 11.08 -13.55
N ALA A 54 11.01 10.70 -13.85
CA ALA A 54 11.62 9.51 -13.25
C ALA A 54 11.79 9.68 -11.72
N ASP A 55 12.27 10.85 -11.29
CA ASP A 55 12.42 11.21 -9.88
C ASP A 55 11.07 11.25 -9.13
N GLY A 56 10.02 11.71 -9.80
CA GLY A 56 8.67 11.67 -9.24
C GLY A 56 8.11 10.25 -9.16
N ARG A 57 8.48 9.37 -10.11
CA ARG A 57 8.12 7.93 -10.09
C ARG A 57 8.73 7.16 -8.93
N GLU A 58 9.99 7.43 -8.58
CA GLU A 58 10.61 6.82 -7.39
C GLU A 58 9.98 7.27 -6.07
N LYS A 59 9.32 8.43 -6.06
CA LYS A 59 8.67 8.97 -4.87
C LYS A 59 7.27 8.41 -4.57
N ILE A 60 6.65 7.59 -5.44
CA ILE A 60 5.24 7.14 -5.26
C ILE A 60 5.10 5.72 -4.72
N ASP A 61 6.06 5.21 -3.96
CA ASP A 61 5.85 4.00 -3.16
C ASP A 61 5.69 4.36 -1.68
N LEU A 62 4.60 5.07 -1.37
CA LEU A 62 4.22 5.35 0.02
C LEU A 62 3.25 4.27 0.52
N ILE A 63 3.77 3.23 1.17
CA ILE A 63 2.99 2.42 2.11
C ILE A 63 3.12 3.10 3.46
N GLU A 64 2.00 3.60 3.99
CA GLU A 64 1.91 4.10 5.35
C GLU A 64 1.59 2.93 6.29
N ILE A 65 2.35 2.80 7.39
CA ILE A 65 2.11 1.79 8.43
C ILE A 65 1.79 2.53 9.73
N GLU A 66 0.58 2.34 10.24
CA GLU A 66 0.13 2.87 11.53
C GLU A 66 0.18 1.75 12.57
N ILE A 67 0.75 2.05 13.74
CA ILE A 67 0.84 1.11 14.87
C ILE A 67 0.16 1.75 16.07
N SER A 68 -0.97 1.20 16.49
CA SER A 68 -1.66 1.58 17.73
C SER A 68 -1.35 0.57 18.84
N TYR A 69 -1.32 1.08 20.07
CA TYR A 69 -1.18 0.28 21.28
C TYR A 69 -2.36 0.63 22.19
N ASP A 70 -3.06 -0.39 22.68
CA ASP A 70 -4.02 -0.19 23.76
C ASP A 70 -3.22 -0.07 25.07
N ASP A 71 -3.42 1.02 25.81
CA ASP A 71 -2.77 1.30 27.10
C ASP A 71 -3.16 0.30 28.21
#